data_AF-R6IEK8-F1
#
_entry.id   AF-R6IEK8-F1
#
_cell.length_a   1.000
_cell.length_b   1.000
_cell.length_c   1.000
_cell.angle_alpha   90.00
_cell.angle_beta   90.00
_cell.angle_gamma   90.00
#
_symmetry.space_group_name_H-M   'P 1'
#
loop_
_entity.id
_entity.type
_entity.pdbx_description
1 polymer ?
#
loop_
_entity_poly.entity_id
_entity_poly.type
_entity_poly.pdbx_seq_one_letter_code
_entity_poly.pdbx_strand_id
1 'polypeptide(L)'
;MRAFEYILKNVGEGVSPSVWAAWGTIIEKRPYLKDCVLDMVSLGRKYGAKWYSAGKRSVKGHPHHPLYLRKDAPTEEFDIVAYLENCL
;
A
#
# COMPACT_ATOMS: atom_id res chain seq x y z
N MET A 1 3.36 1.90 14.36
CA MET A 1 2.36 2.38 13.38
C MET A 1 1.47 3.56 13.80
N ARG A 2 1.78 4.29 14.90
CA ARG A 2 0.90 5.37 15.41
C ARG A 2 0.67 6.53 14.43
N ALA A 3 1.70 6.93 13.67
CA ALA A 3 1.57 8.01 12.70
C ALA A 3 0.62 7.65 11.55
N PHE A 4 0.69 6.40 11.07
CA PHE A 4 -0.22 5.91 10.04
C PHE A 4 -1.66 5.85 10.55
N GLU A 5 -1.89 5.28 11.73
CA GLU A 5 -3.21 5.28 12.37
C GLU A 5 -3.76 6.70 12.58
N TYR A 6 -2.90 7.65 12.96
CA TYR A 6 -3.29 9.05 13.08
C TYR A 6 -3.79 9.62 11.75
N ILE A 7 -3.14 9.34 10.63
CA ILE A 7 -3.60 9.82 9.32
C ILE A 7 -4.94 9.17 8.97
N LEU A 8 -5.07 7.85 9.15
CA LEU A 8 -6.30 7.12 8.81
C LEU A 8 -7.53 7.60 9.59
N LYS A 9 -7.37 7.90 10.88
CA LYS A 9 -8.50 8.31 11.73
C LYS A 9 -8.97 9.76 11.53
N ASN A 10 -8.19 10.59 10.83
CA ASN A 10 -8.43 12.03 10.69
C ASN A 10 -8.90 12.42 9.28
N VAL A 11 -9.41 11.46 8.49
CA VAL A 11 -10.12 11.78 7.24
C VAL A 11 -11.51 12.35 7.54
N GLY A 12 -12.09 13.06 6.57
CA GLY A 12 -13.44 13.64 6.72
C GLY A 12 -14.52 12.57 6.97
N GLU A 13 -15.63 12.97 7.59
CA GLU A 13 -16.76 12.09 7.83
C GLU A 13 -17.31 11.52 6.51
N GLY A 14 -17.60 10.21 6.49
CA GLY A 14 -18.05 9.51 5.29
C GLY A 14 -16.96 9.26 4.23
N VAL A 15 -15.71 9.65 4.48
CA VAL A 15 -14.59 9.44 3.55
C VAL A 15 -13.76 8.22 3.96
N SER A 16 -13.52 7.31 3.02
CA SER A 16 -12.54 6.23 3.19
C SER A 16 -11.11 6.74 2.90
N PRO A 17 -10.12 6.48 3.77
CA PRO A 17 -8.72 6.81 3.48
C PRO A 17 -8.25 6.11 2.20
N SER A 18 -7.51 6.83 1.35
CA SER A 18 -6.86 6.26 0.17
C SER A 18 -5.36 6.12 0.43
N VAL A 19 -4.83 4.91 0.30
CA VAL A 19 -3.44 4.56 0.62
C VAL A 19 -2.72 4.13 -0.66
N TRP A 20 -1.61 4.80 -0.95
CA TRP A 20 -0.76 4.44 -2.08
C TRP A 20 0.33 3.46 -1.65
N ALA A 21 0.27 2.24 -2.19
CA ALA A 21 1.30 1.22 -2.08
C ALA A 21 2.45 1.50 -3.07
N ALA A 22 3.69 1.57 -2.58
CA ALA A 22 4.84 1.95 -3.41
C ALA A 22 6.23 1.50 -2.84
N TRP A 23 6.36 0.26 -2.37
CA TRP A 23 7.59 -0.25 -1.73
C TRP A 23 8.55 -1.01 -2.67
N GLY A 24 8.13 -1.39 -3.86
CA GLY A 24 8.98 -2.11 -4.83
C GLY A 24 9.53 -3.44 -4.31
N THR A 25 10.66 -3.88 -4.87
CA THR A 25 11.29 -5.17 -4.54
C THR A 25 12.08 -5.17 -3.23
N ILE A 26 12.29 -4.00 -2.59
CA ILE A 26 13.08 -3.93 -1.36
C ILE A 26 12.41 -4.65 -0.18
N ILE A 27 11.09 -4.87 -0.27
CA ILE A 27 10.33 -5.64 0.70
C ILE A 27 10.85 -7.07 0.89
N GLU A 28 11.46 -7.66 -0.15
CA GLU A 28 12.08 -8.99 -0.07
C GLU A 28 13.46 -8.98 0.62
N LYS A 29 14.09 -7.81 0.78
CA LYS A 29 15.47 -7.68 1.27
C LYS A 29 15.56 -7.41 2.76
N ARG A 30 14.44 -7.13 3.43
CA ARG A 30 14.37 -6.72 4.83
C ARG A 30 13.15 -7.36 5.50
N PRO A 31 13.32 -8.40 6.33
CA PRO A 31 12.20 -9.16 6.90
C PRO A 31 11.15 -8.29 7.59
N TYR A 32 11.57 -7.28 8.36
CA TYR A 32 10.66 -6.39 9.11
C TYR A 32 9.71 -5.56 8.22
N LEU A 33 10.01 -5.40 6.92
CA LEU A 33 9.13 -4.64 6.02
C LEU A 33 7.82 -5.40 5.76
N LYS A 34 7.85 -6.73 5.73
CA LYS A 34 6.64 -7.55 5.64
C LYS A 34 5.73 -7.30 6.84
N ASP A 35 6.30 -7.36 8.04
CA ASP A 35 5.56 -7.13 9.29
C ASP A 35 4.96 -5.72 9.34
N CYS A 36 5.72 -4.71 8.91
CA CYS A 36 5.22 -3.33 8.81
C CYS A 36 4.01 -3.22 7.86
N VAL A 37 4.04 -3.88 6.69
CA VAL A 37 2.90 -3.88 5.77
C VAL A 37 1.71 -4.61 6.38
N LEU A 38 1.91 -5.75 7.07
CA LEU A 38 0.83 -6.45 7.76
C LEU A 38 0.14 -5.57 8.82
N ASP A 39 0.93 -4.80 9.59
CA ASP A 39 0.37 -3.83 10.54
C ASP A 39 -0.41 -2.70 9.83
N MET A 40 0.14 -2.18 8.72
CA MET A 40 -0.56 -1.18 7.90
C MET A 40 -1.89 -1.71 7.36
N VAL A 41 -1.93 -2.95 6.87
CA VAL A 41 -3.14 -3.56 6.33
C VAL A 41 -4.18 -3.78 7.41
N SER A 42 -3.75 -4.24 8.59
CA SER A 42 -4.64 -4.42 9.75
C SER A 42 -5.28 -3.10 10.18
N LEU A 43 -4.49 -2.03 10.29
CA LEU A 43 -5.01 -0.68 10.56
C LEU A 43 -5.87 -0.16 9.40
N GLY A 44 -5.46 -0.37 8.16
CA GLY A 44 -6.22 0.01 6.98
C GLY A 44 -7.62 -0.58 6.99
N ARG A 45 -7.75 -1.89 7.28
CA ARG A 45 -9.05 -2.57 7.44
C ARG A 45 -9.89 -1.94 8.55
N LYS A 46 -9.31 -1.67 9.72
CA LYS A 46 -9.99 -1.02 10.86
C LYS A 46 -10.62 0.33 10.47
N TYR A 47 -9.98 1.10 9.59
CA TYR A 47 -10.43 2.43 9.17
C TYR A 47 -11.05 2.45 7.76
N GLY A 48 -11.35 1.30 7.16
CA GLY A 48 -11.96 1.23 5.83
C GLY A 48 -11.10 1.81 4.71
N ALA A 49 -9.78 1.70 4.81
CA ALA A 49 -8.84 2.24 3.83
C ALA A 49 -8.90 1.46 2.51
N LYS A 50 -8.87 2.20 1.40
CA LYS A 50 -8.73 1.67 0.04
C LYS A 50 -7.27 1.78 -0.41
N TRP A 51 -6.79 0.74 -1.08
CA TRP A 51 -5.40 0.63 -1.49
C TRP A 51 -5.25 0.83 -2.99
N TYR A 52 -4.20 1.53 -3.38
CA TYR A 52 -3.91 1.88 -4.76
C TYR A 52 -2.43 1.66 -5.07
N SER A 53 -2.14 1.39 -6.33
CA SER A 53 -0.79 1.38 -6.89
C SER A 53 -0.78 2.27 -8.13
N ALA A 54 0.40 2.66 -8.60
CA ALA A 54 0.50 3.48 -9.80
C ALA A 54 1.46 2.85 -10.81
N GLY A 55 1.04 2.81 -12.07
CA GLY A 55 1.77 2.19 -13.16
C GLY A 55 1.98 0.68 -13.00
N LYS A 56 2.90 0.14 -13.83
CA LYS A 56 3.19 -1.29 -13.82
C LYS A 56 3.80 -1.72 -12.49
N ARG A 57 3.36 -2.87 -12.00
CA ARG A 57 3.98 -3.59 -10.88
C ARG A 57 5.16 -4.43 -11.39
N SER A 58 6.04 -4.84 -10.48
CA SER A 58 7.14 -5.75 -10.83
C SER A 58 6.61 -7.10 -11.30
N VAL A 59 7.46 -7.95 -11.87
CA VAL A 59 7.09 -9.31 -12.31
C VAL A 59 6.46 -10.12 -11.17
N LYS A 60 6.92 -9.92 -9.93
CA LYS A 60 6.38 -10.56 -8.73
C LYS A 60 5.17 -9.84 -8.12
N GLY A 61 4.66 -8.80 -8.76
CA GLY A 61 3.50 -8.05 -8.29
C GLY A 61 3.79 -6.93 -7.29
N HIS A 62 5.04 -6.66 -6.91
CA HIS A 62 5.34 -5.54 -6.01
C HIS A 62 5.02 -4.18 -6.66
N PRO A 63 4.31 -3.28 -5.95
CA PRO A 63 3.97 -1.95 -6.44
C PRO A 63 5.22 -1.07 -6.50
N HIS A 64 5.44 -0.38 -7.62
CA HIS A 64 6.67 0.36 -7.87
C HIS A 64 6.80 1.62 -7.02
N HIS A 65 8.05 1.94 -6.68
CA HIS A 65 8.38 3.18 -6.00
C HIS A 65 8.14 4.39 -6.93
N PRO A 66 7.63 5.54 -6.42
CA PRO A 66 7.19 6.64 -7.28
C PRO A 66 8.31 7.26 -8.11
N LEU A 67 9.57 7.17 -7.63
CA LEU A 67 10.76 7.65 -8.33
C LEU A 67 10.90 7.08 -9.76
N TYR A 68 10.43 5.85 -10.00
CA TYR A 68 10.54 5.18 -11.30
C TYR A 68 9.26 5.25 -12.13
N LEU A 69 8.24 5.95 -11.63
CA LEU A 69 6.99 6.13 -12.36
C LEU A 69 7.08 7.35 -13.26
N ARG A 70 6.46 7.22 -14.44
CA ARG A 70 6.20 8.39 -15.27
C ARG A 70 5.20 9.30 -14.55
N LYS A 71 5.31 10.61 -14.80
CA LYS A 71 4.39 11.62 -14.25
C LYS A 71 2.92 11.33 -14.56
N ASP A 72 2.63 10.69 -15.69
CA ASP A 72 1.30 10.35 -16.19
C ASP A 72 0.92 8.89 -15.90
N ALA A 73 1.64 8.19 -15.01
CA ALA A 73 1.29 6.84 -14.64
C ALA A 73 -0.10 6.80 -13.98
N PRO A 74 -1.03 5.96 -14.47
CA PRO A 74 -2.37 5.88 -13.90
C PRO A 74 -2.31 5.28 -12.50
N THR A 75 -3.17 5.79 -11.62
CA THR A 75 -3.47 5.18 -10.32
C THR A 75 -4.55 4.13 -10.51
N GLU A 76 -4.32 2.93 -10.00
CA GLU A 76 -5.21 1.78 -10.12
C GLU A 76 -5.50 1.19 -8.75
N GLU A 77 -6.67 0.57 -8.59
CA GLU A 77 -6.97 -0.20 -7.38
C GLU A 77 -5.93 -1.29 -7.18
N PHE A 78 -5.51 -1.45 -5.93
CA PHE A 78 -4.53 -2.44 -5.53
C PHE A 78 -5.15 -3.37 -4.52
N ASP A 79 -5.42 -4.61 -4.95
CA ASP A 79 -5.88 -5.65 -4.04
C ASP A 79 -4.74 -6.06 -3.10
N ILE A 80 -4.70 -5.37 -1.97
CA ILE A 80 -3.70 -5.58 -0.94
C ILE A 80 -3.81 -6.97 -0.30
N VAL A 81 -5.01 -7.57 -0.28
CA VAL A 81 -5.22 -8.88 0.33
C VAL A 81 -4.65 -9.96 -0.60
N ALA A 82 -5.02 -9.91 -1.88
CA ALA A 82 -4.45 -10.80 -2.89
C ALA A 82 -2.92 -10.64 -2.98
N TYR A 83 -2.39 -9.43 -2.82
CA TYR A 83 -0.96 -9.18 -2.77
C TYR A 83 -0.28 -9.88 -1.57
N LEU A 84 -0.87 -9.78 -0.38
CA LEU A 84 -0.31 -10.44 0.82
C LEU A 84 -0.32 -11.96 0.70
N GLU A 85 -1.33 -12.53 0.04
CA GLU A 85 -1.49 -14.00 -0.08
C GLU A 85 -0.61 -14.59 -1.17
N ASN A 86 -0.43 -13.87 -2.28
CA ASN A 86 0.17 -14.44 -3.50
C ASN A 86 1.55 -13.87 -3.85
N CYS A 87 1.95 -12.74 -3.27
CA CYS A 87 3.18 -12.05 -3.62
C CYS A 87 4.15 -11.82 -2.46
N LEU A 88 3.68 -11.91 -1.20
CA LEU A 88 4.45 -11.54 -0.01
C LEU A 88 4.73 -12.70 0.94
#